data_AF-M1ENU2-F1
#
_entry.id   AF-M1ENU2-F1
#
_cell.length_a   1.000
_cell.length_b   1.000
_cell.length_c   1.000
_cell.angle_alpha   90.00
_cell.angle_beta   90.00
_cell.angle_gamma   90.00
#
_symmetry.space_group_name_H-M   'P 1'
#
loop_
_entity.id
_entity.type
_entity.pdbx_description
1 polymer ?
#
loop_
_entity_poly.entity_id
_entity_poly.type
_entity_poly.pdbx_seq_one_letter_code
_entity_poly.pdbx_strand_id
1 'polypeptide(L)'
;YDVAKKLKELKKGESFTLKLIEPKKAFEVEPRSKAGKSSEKIGTGRETLRLRSKGSASMEDMPSETKTKAIEKIDDLLELYMGIQDIDLATTMFEAGKDKGNPDEFAVALDETLGDFAFPDEFVFDVWGVIGDAKR
;
A
#
# COMPACT_ATOMS: atom_id res chain seq x y z
N TYR A 1 -6.13 0.15 -35.83
CA TYR A 1 -4.89 -0.42 -36.43
C TYR A 1 -4.39 0.36 -37.65
N ASP A 2 -5.23 1.14 -38.34
CA ASP A 2 -4.80 1.84 -39.58
C ASP A 2 -3.77 2.96 -39.38
N VAL A 3 -3.78 3.63 -38.22
CA VAL A 3 -2.81 4.70 -37.91
C VAL A 3 -1.39 4.14 -37.83
N ALA A 4 -1.20 2.98 -37.20
CA ALA A 4 0.11 2.34 -37.08
C ALA A 4 0.66 1.91 -38.46
N LYS A 5 -0.21 1.44 -39.36
CA LYS A 5 0.18 1.10 -40.75
C LYS A 5 0.60 2.34 -41.53
N LYS A 6 -0.18 3.42 -41.46
CA LYS A 6 0.13 4.69 -42.14
C LYS A 6 1.44 5.32 -41.65
N LEU A 7 1.76 5.21 -40.36
CA LEU A 7 3.05 5.68 -39.82
C LEU A 7 4.22 4.78 -40.28
N LYS A 8 4.00 3.48 -40.44
CA LYS A 8 5.01 2.51 -40.90
C LYS A 8 5.34 2.66 -42.39
N GLU A 9 4.39 3.14 -43.19
CA GLU A 9 4.53 3.33 -44.64
C GLU A 9 5.16 4.68 -45.04
N LEU A 10 5.47 5.56 -44.08
CA LEU A 10 6.16 6.82 -44.34
C LEU A 10 7.60 6.58 -44.80
N LYS A 11 8.02 7.31 -45.85
CA LYS A 11 9.38 7.23 -46.38
C LYS A 11 10.37 7.83 -45.38
N LYS A 12 11.44 7.08 -45.10
CA LYS A 12 12.51 7.53 -44.22
C LYS A 12 13.25 8.71 -44.88
N GLY A 13 13.32 9.84 -44.18
CA GLY A 13 13.98 11.07 -44.66
C GLY A 13 13.04 12.13 -45.22
N GLU A 14 11.73 11.87 -45.27
CA GLU A 14 10.72 12.84 -45.69
C GLU A 14 10.02 13.45 -44.46
N SER A 15 9.76 14.76 -44.48
CA SER A 15 9.03 15.43 -43.40
C SER A 15 7.53 15.16 -43.51
N PHE A 16 6.87 14.96 -42.37
CA PHE A 16 5.42 14.78 -42.32
C PHE A 16 4.82 15.62 -41.19
N THR A 17 3.54 15.97 -41.34
CA THR A 17 2.82 16.81 -40.39
C THR A 17 1.73 16.02 -39.69
N LEU A 18 1.75 16.00 -38.36
CA LEU A 18 0.70 15.41 -37.52
C LEU A 18 -0.16 16.51 -36.93
N LYS A 19 -1.48 16.42 -37.14
CA LYS A 19 -2.46 17.21 -36.40
C LYS A 19 -2.89 16.40 -35.18
N LEU A 20 -2.44 16.82 -34.00
CA LEU A 20 -2.78 16.21 -32.71
C LEU A 20 -3.81 17.09 -32.02
N ILE A 21 -4.82 16.46 -31.42
CA ILE A 21 -5.74 17.14 -30.50
C ILE A 21 -5.27 16.80 -29.10
N GLU A 22 -4.81 17.80 -28.36
CA GLU A 22 -4.42 17.59 -26.97
C GLU A 22 -5.67 17.34 -26.11
N PRO A 23 -5.70 16.25 -25.32
CA PRO A 23 -6.79 16.04 -24.39
C PRO A 23 -6.78 17.12 -23.31
N LYS A 24 -7.97 17.55 -22.86
CA LYS A 24 -8.08 18.50 -21.74
C LYS A 24 -7.54 17.82 -20.48
N LYS A 25 -6.31 18.16 -20.09
CA LYS A 25 -5.76 17.80 -18.77
C LYS A 25 -6.55 18.57 -17.72
N ALA A 26 -7.26 17.85 -16.84
CA ALA A 26 -7.79 18.46 -15.63
C ALA A 26 -6.60 18.92 -14.78
N PHE A 27 -6.68 20.13 -14.24
CA PHE A 27 -5.63 20.71 -13.40
C PHE A 27 -5.29 19.74 -12.26
N GLU A 28 -4.05 19.32 -12.23
CA GLU A 28 -3.43 18.66 -11.10
C GLU A 28 -3.50 19.66 -9.94
N VAL A 29 -4.37 19.40 -8.96
CA VAL A 29 -4.43 20.17 -7.73
C VAL A 29 -3.20 19.77 -6.92
N GLU A 30 -2.09 20.41 -7.24
CA GLU A 30 -0.81 20.28 -6.55
C GLU A 30 -0.94 20.92 -5.15
N PRO A 31 -0.76 20.18 -4.04
CA PRO A 31 -0.57 20.79 -2.74
C PRO A 31 0.74 21.55 -2.79
N ARG A 32 0.68 22.89 -2.81
CA ARG A 32 1.85 23.76 -2.70
C ARG A 32 2.71 23.33 -1.52
N SER A 33 3.89 22.78 -1.78
CA SER A 33 5.05 22.88 -0.90
C SER A 33 6.35 22.65 -1.66
N LYS A 34 7.30 23.53 -1.36
CA LYS A 34 8.53 23.81 -2.10
C LYS A 34 9.50 22.62 -2.21
N ALA A 35 10.15 22.56 -3.37
CA ALA A 35 11.55 22.19 -3.61
C ALA A 35 12.03 20.75 -3.29
N GLY A 36 12.37 20.01 -4.35
CA GLY A 36 13.52 19.09 -4.31
C GLY A 36 13.30 17.70 -4.92
N LYS A 37 13.79 17.51 -6.15
CA LYS A 37 14.16 16.24 -6.82
C LYS A 37 13.07 15.16 -6.92
N SER A 38 12.39 15.18 -8.07
CA SER A 38 11.55 14.10 -8.59
C SER A 38 12.36 12.83 -8.87
N SER A 39 12.07 11.76 -8.14
CA SER A 39 12.27 10.41 -8.66
C SER A 39 10.91 9.96 -9.22
N GLU A 40 10.88 9.71 -10.52
CA GLU A 40 9.74 9.13 -11.24
C GLU A 40 9.31 7.82 -10.57
N LYS A 41 8.19 7.85 -9.86
CA LYS A 41 7.46 6.64 -9.50
C LYS A 41 6.26 6.52 -10.43
N ILE A 42 6.39 5.62 -11.38
CA ILE A 42 5.30 5.11 -12.22
C ILE A 42 4.34 4.35 -11.29
N GLY A 43 3.32 5.03 -10.80
CA GLY A 43 2.19 4.44 -10.10
C GLY A 43 0.99 4.38 -11.03
N THR A 44 0.59 3.18 -11.44
CA THR A 44 -0.72 2.95 -12.08
C THR A 44 -1.80 3.45 -11.13
N GLY A 45 -2.46 4.56 -11.48
CA GLY A 45 -3.47 5.29 -10.70
C GLY A 45 -4.74 4.50 -10.33
N ARG A 46 -4.57 3.39 -9.62
CA ARG A 46 -5.60 2.64 -8.93
C ARG A 46 -5.45 2.94 -7.44
N GLU A 47 -5.75 4.17 -7.07
CA GLU A 47 -5.82 4.57 -5.67
C GLU A 47 -7.10 4.01 -5.05
N THR A 48 -6.98 3.27 -3.94
CA THR A 48 -8.11 2.75 -3.18
C THR A 48 -8.28 3.56 -1.89
N LEU A 49 -9.45 4.17 -1.72
CA LEU A 49 -9.86 4.85 -0.49
C LEU A 49 -10.03 3.81 0.63
N ARG A 50 -9.24 3.93 1.70
CA ARG A 50 -9.31 3.07 2.88
C ARG A 50 -10.07 3.78 4.00
N LEU A 51 -11.23 3.24 4.38
CA LEU A 51 -12.06 3.74 5.47
C LEU A 51 -11.72 2.97 6.75
N ARG A 52 -11.22 3.67 7.78
CA ARG A 52 -10.98 3.08 9.10
C ARG A 52 -12.14 3.40 10.04
N SER A 53 -12.59 2.41 10.82
CA SER A 53 -13.69 2.55 11.78
C SER A 53 -13.35 3.42 13.00
N LYS A 54 -12.06 3.77 13.22
CA LYS A 54 -11.59 4.60 14.35
C LYS A 54 -10.51 5.62 13.96
N GLY A 55 -10.52 6.18 12.76
CA GLY A 55 -9.57 7.25 12.38
C GLY A 55 -9.75 7.79 10.96
N SER A 56 -9.32 9.04 10.73
CA SER A 56 -9.46 9.75 9.45
C SER A 56 -8.77 9.01 8.31
N ALA A 57 -9.49 8.84 7.19
CA ALA A 57 -9.03 8.18 5.98
C ALA A 57 -7.74 8.83 5.42
N SER A 58 -6.65 8.06 5.41
CA SER A 58 -5.36 8.46 4.85
C SER A 58 -5.04 7.56 3.66
N MET A 59 -4.70 8.18 2.52
CA MET A 59 -4.13 7.53 1.33
C MET A 59 -2.69 7.13 1.65
N GLU A 60 -2.38 5.83 1.59
CA GLU A 60 -1.00 5.34 1.78
C GLU A 60 -0.57 4.44 0.61
N ASP A 61 0.70 4.60 0.25
CA ASP A 61 1.41 3.94 -0.86
C ASP A 61 1.40 2.40 -0.69
N MET A 62 1.31 1.69 -1.81
CA MET A 62 1.13 0.23 -1.86
C MET A 62 2.17 -0.50 -0.98
N PRO A 63 1.75 -1.43 -0.10
CA PRO A 63 2.68 -2.19 0.72
C PRO A 63 3.68 -2.93 -0.18
N SER A 64 4.98 -2.83 0.11
CA SER A 64 6.01 -3.63 -0.55
C SER A 64 5.66 -5.11 -0.46
N GLU A 65 6.11 -5.93 -1.42
CA GLU A 65 5.78 -7.37 -1.47
C GLU A 65 6.07 -8.10 -0.14
N THR A 66 7.07 -7.63 0.62
CA THR A 66 7.40 -8.08 1.97
C THR A 66 6.34 -7.76 3.02
N LYS A 67 5.74 -6.57 2.95
CA LYS A 67 4.64 -6.14 3.84
C LYS A 67 3.37 -6.94 3.54
N THR A 68 3.05 -7.16 2.28
CA THR A 68 1.87 -7.95 1.89
C THR A 68 1.98 -9.38 2.41
N LYS A 69 3.16 -10.01 2.26
CA LYS A 69 3.44 -11.34 2.82
C LYS A 69 3.37 -11.39 4.35
N ALA A 70 3.75 -10.31 5.03
CA ALA A 70 3.63 -10.22 6.48
C ALA A 70 2.18 -10.12 6.92
N ILE A 71 1.38 -9.32 6.22
CA ILE A 71 -0.06 -9.17 6.49
C ILE A 71 -0.78 -10.51 6.24
N GLU A 72 -0.48 -11.21 5.14
CA GLU A 72 -1.04 -12.54 4.85
C GLU A 72 -0.69 -13.55 5.96
N LYS A 73 0.55 -13.58 6.45
CA LYS A 73 0.94 -14.45 7.56
C LYS A 73 0.24 -14.11 8.88
N ILE A 74 -0.01 -12.83 9.15
CA ILE A 74 -0.77 -12.41 10.33
C ILE A 74 -2.23 -12.86 10.20
N ASP A 75 -2.79 -12.76 8.99
CA ASP A 75 -4.13 -13.24 8.67
C ASP A 75 -4.25 -14.77 8.85
N ASP A 76 -3.24 -15.54 8.44
CA ASP A 76 -3.17 -16.99 8.71
C ASP A 76 -3.15 -17.30 10.23
N LEU A 77 -2.49 -16.46 11.04
CA LEU A 77 -2.52 -16.59 12.50
C LEU A 77 -3.90 -16.26 13.07
N LEU A 78 -4.61 -15.28 12.51
CA LEU A 78 -5.99 -15.00 12.90
C LEU A 78 -6.91 -16.20 12.62
N GLU A 79 -6.70 -16.87 11.48
CA GLU A 79 -7.45 -18.09 11.15
C GLU A 79 -7.11 -19.22 12.12
N LEU A 80 -5.82 -19.42 12.44
CA LEU A 80 -5.39 -20.48 13.34
C LEU A 80 -5.91 -20.30 14.78
N TYR A 81 -5.89 -19.07 15.30
CA TYR A 81 -6.21 -18.79 16.69
C TYR A 81 -7.68 -18.45 16.93
N MET A 82 -8.36 -17.80 15.97
CA MET A 82 -9.75 -17.35 16.11
C MET A 82 -10.70 -17.95 15.08
N GLY A 83 -10.20 -18.64 14.05
CA GLY A 83 -11.02 -19.17 12.95
C GLY A 83 -11.59 -18.08 12.05
N ILE A 84 -11.01 -16.88 12.05
CA ILE A 84 -11.45 -15.76 11.22
C ILE A 84 -10.35 -15.31 10.27
N GLN A 85 -10.76 -14.87 9.09
CA GLN A 85 -9.88 -14.25 8.11
C GLN A 85 -10.29 -12.78 7.97
N ASP A 86 -9.42 -11.87 8.43
CA ASP A 86 -9.67 -10.42 8.44
C ASP A 86 -8.37 -9.67 8.11
N ILE A 87 -8.20 -9.41 6.81
CA ILE A 87 -7.05 -8.71 6.25
C ILE A 87 -6.95 -7.26 6.81
N ASP A 88 -8.06 -6.62 7.12
CA ASP A 88 -8.06 -5.26 7.67
C ASP A 88 -7.56 -5.25 9.12
N LEU A 89 -7.95 -6.25 9.90
CA LEU A 89 -7.42 -6.48 11.25
C LEU A 89 -5.92 -6.83 11.19
N ALA A 90 -5.52 -7.77 10.35
CA ALA A 90 -4.12 -8.17 10.18
C ALA A 90 -3.23 -6.99 9.75
N THR A 91 -3.74 -6.13 8.86
CA THR A 91 -3.02 -4.91 8.45
C THR A 91 -2.91 -3.92 9.61
N THR A 92 -3.95 -3.77 10.42
CA THR A 92 -3.92 -2.89 11.61
C THR A 92 -2.89 -3.38 12.63
N MET A 93 -2.81 -4.70 12.86
CA MET A 93 -1.79 -5.30 13.73
C MET A 93 -0.37 -5.09 13.18
N PHE A 94 -0.17 -5.31 11.88
CA PHE A 94 1.13 -5.06 11.24
C PHE A 94 1.56 -3.60 11.40
N GLU A 95 0.65 -2.66 11.19
CA GLU A 95 0.92 -1.23 11.36
C GLU A 95 1.16 -0.84 12.83
N ALA A 96 0.49 -1.48 13.79
CA ALA A 96 0.72 -1.25 15.21
C ALA A 96 2.13 -1.69 15.64
N GLY A 97 2.67 -2.76 15.03
CA GLY A 97 4.01 -3.29 15.36
C GLY A 97 5.16 -2.77 14.48
N LYS A 98 4.90 -2.21 13.29
CA LYS A 98 5.97 -1.73 12.38
C LYS A 98 6.84 -0.65 13.03
N ASP A 99 6.26 0.19 13.89
CA ASP A 99 6.94 1.31 14.52
C ASP A 99 7.50 0.99 15.92
N LYS A 100 7.29 -0.23 16.43
CA LYS A 100 7.75 -0.64 17.76
C LYS A 100 9.13 -1.29 17.72
N GLY A 101 9.85 -1.18 18.85
CA GLY A 101 11.20 -1.73 19.01
C GLY A 101 11.27 -3.01 19.84
N ASN A 102 10.23 -3.32 20.62
CA ASN A 102 10.18 -4.48 21.51
C ASN A 102 8.77 -5.09 21.54
N PRO A 103 8.67 -6.39 21.88
CA PRO A 103 7.39 -7.11 21.95
C PRO A 103 6.45 -6.53 23.02
N ASP A 104 6.97 -6.02 24.13
CA ASP A 104 6.16 -5.44 25.21
C ASP A 104 5.43 -4.16 24.75
N GLU A 105 6.11 -3.26 24.04
CA GLU A 105 5.53 -2.07 23.43
C GLU A 105 4.51 -2.41 22.34
N PHE A 106 4.72 -3.52 21.64
CA PHE A 106 3.76 -4.03 20.68
C PHE A 106 2.51 -4.55 21.38
N ALA A 107 2.65 -5.36 22.44
CA ALA A 107 1.54 -5.87 23.24
C ALA A 107 0.67 -4.72 23.80
N VAL A 108 1.30 -3.67 24.34
CA VAL A 108 0.58 -2.48 24.85
C VAL A 108 -0.17 -1.77 23.72
N ALA A 109 0.45 -1.56 22.56
CA ALA A 109 -0.21 -0.88 21.44
C ALA A 109 -1.35 -1.72 20.83
N LEU A 110 -1.21 -3.04 20.84
CA LEU A 110 -2.23 -3.97 20.41
C LEU A 110 -3.41 -3.98 21.40
N ASP A 111 -3.15 -3.95 22.71
CA ASP A 111 -4.20 -3.86 23.73
C ASP A 111 -4.95 -2.52 23.69
N GLU A 112 -4.26 -1.41 23.45
CA GLU A 112 -4.90 -0.09 23.28
C GLU A 112 -5.85 -0.02 22.07
N THR A 113 -5.53 -0.77 21.00
CA THR A 113 -6.29 -0.71 19.74
C THR A 113 -7.29 -1.85 19.58
N LEU A 114 -6.98 -3.02 20.15
CA LEU A 114 -7.67 -4.29 19.96
C LEU A 114 -7.81 -5.09 21.26
N GLY A 115 -7.72 -4.46 22.44
CA GLY A 115 -7.82 -5.13 23.75
C GLY A 115 -9.15 -5.87 23.97
N ASP A 116 -10.21 -5.47 23.27
CA ASP A 116 -11.51 -6.18 23.29
C ASP A 116 -11.42 -7.63 22.78
N PHE A 117 -10.39 -7.98 22.00
CA PHE A 117 -10.17 -9.33 21.49
C PHE A 117 -9.46 -10.25 22.52
N ALA A 118 -8.83 -9.68 23.55
CA ALA A 118 -8.10 -10.42 24.58
C ALA A 118 -7.15 -11.49 24.00
N PHE A 119 -6.25 -11.06 23.10
CA PHE A 119 -5.31 -11.97 22.44
C PHE A 119 -4.39 -12.70 23.44
N PRO A 120 -4.18 -14.01 23.28
CA PRO A 120 -3.19 -14.73 24.09
C PRO A 120 -1.78 -14.20 23.87
N ASP A 121 -0.95 -14.21 24.91
CA ASP A 121 0.46 -13.76 24.80
C ASP A 121 1.22 -14.50 23.67
N GLU A 122 0.96 -15.80 23.49
CA GLU A 122 1.56 -16.60 22.41
C GLU A 122 1.23 -16.04 21.02
N PHE A 123 -0.01 -15.62 20.79
CA PHE A 123 -0.42 -15.00 19.53
C PHE A 123 0.31 -13.66 19.30
N VAL A 124 0.44 -12.85 20.36
CA VAL A 124 1.16 -11.57 20.28
C VAL A 124 2.63 -11.78 19.94
N PHE A 125 3.26 -12.81 20.50
CA PHE A 125 4.64 -13.18 20.17
C PHE A 125 4.80 -13.68 18.72
N ASP A 126 3.87 -14.52 18.25
CA ASP A 126 3.90 -15.03 16.87
C ASP A 126 3.74 -13.89 15.85
N VAL A 127 2.78 -12.99 16.07
CA VAL A 127 2.56 -11.81 15.21
C VAL A 127 3.78 -10.89 15.25
N TRP A 128 4.36 -10.65 16.43
CA TRP A 128 5.59 -9.86 16.55
C TRP A 128 6.75 -10.49 15.77
N GLY A 129 6.89 -11.81 15.81
CA GLY A 129 7.88 -12.55 15.03
C GLY A 129 7.71 -12.32 13.52
N VAL A 130 6.48 -12.39 13.01
CA VAL A 130 6.17 -12.12 11.59
C VAL A 130 6.50 -10.68 11.19
N ILE A 131 6.19 -9.71 12.05
CA ILE A 131 6.52 -8.29 11.83
C ILE A 131 8.04 -8.08 11.83
N GLY A 132 8.76 -8.75 12.74
CA GLY A 132 10.22 -8.73 12.82
C GLY A 132 10.88 -9.32 11.57
N ASP A 133 10.37 -10.44 11.07
CA ASP A 133 10.83 -11.06 9.82
C ASP A 133 10.61 -10.15 8.60
N ALA A 134 9.53 -9.36 8.59
CA ALA A 134 9.25 -8.41 7.51
C ALA A 134 10.16 -7.17 7.51
N LYS A 135 10.78 -6.86 8.66
CA LYS A 135 11.77 -5.78 8.81
C LYS A 135 13.18 -6.18 8.36
N ARG A 136 13.45 -7.49 8.25
CA ARG A 136 14.78 -8.05 7.95
C ARG A 136 15.04 -8.12 6.45
#